data_AF-A0A3M1NS10-F1
#
_entry.id   AF-A0A3M1NS10-F1
#
_cell.length_a   1.000
_cell.length_b   1.000
_cell.length_c   1.000
_cell.angle_alpha   90.00
_cell.angle_beta   90.00
_cell.angle_gamma   90.00
#
_symmetry.space_group_name_H-M   'P 1'
#
loop_
_entity.id
_entity.type
_entity.pdbx_description
1 polymer ?
#
loop_
_entity_poly.entity_id
_entity_poly.type
_entity_poly.pdbx_seq_one_letter_code
_entity_poly.pdbx_strand_id
1 'polypeptide(L)'
;MKKLVSLLWAVTLLAALALSACSSNQATEALTGGDENLSLDKEFGGFGGGDESPGFGDPELMNDSPEDAQVSDVIADEPAVIDAMSSDSPVKAFFLRITWGLLEGDSSATEVIDWSGSAEVSRGTLLVLRTIRFEGNDFVHLPRDSRQKVEFTSQTKRHFDGLLLAIIDNDTTASDTDATDGTFTFVAGSFSKVLNFSELDSLDLLEPVGDMGNEVSIVTRAKDIVPFAGGFFAGRWVKTRRDGGEFKGRWINSLGTNTGFLRGIWGINRFGNKVFKGKYISANGEFRGLLAGQWTFTRGDRAGVFEGRWVNRQHKTVGRLKGHFRTGRAGDRRGHFEGRYRVTHRENAEGSDS
;
A
#
# COMPACT_ATOMS: atom_id res chain seq x y z
N MET A 1 45.69 39.98 34.05
CA MET A 1 44.23 40.16 33.84
C MET A 1 43.65 39.50 32.57
N LYS A 2 44.44 39.11 31.56
CA LYS A 2 43.89 38.45 30.34
C LYS A 2 43.65 36.92 30.43
N LYS A 3 44.10 36.25 31.50
CA LYS A 3 43.97 34.77 31.66
C LYS A 3 42.76 34.30 32.49
N LEU A 4 42.03 35.22 33.14
CA LEU A 4 40.85 34.88 33.96
C LEU A 4 39.52 34.99 33.19
N VAL A 5 39.49 35.69 32.06
CA VAL A 5 38.27 35.82 31.23
C VAL A 5 38.07 34.61 30.30
N SER A 6 39.15 33.92 29.92
CA SER A 6 39.07 32.74 29.05
C SER A 6 38.54 31.48 29.75
N LEU A 7 38.69 31.37 31.08
CA LEU A 7 38.21 30.20 31.82
C LEU A 7 36.69 30.27 32.07
N LEU A 8 36.11 31.48 32.11
CA LEU A 8 34.68 31.66 32.36
C LEU A 8 33.82 31.27 31.15
N TRP A 9 34.31 31.46 29.92
CA TRP A 9 33.57 31.07 28.69
C TRP A 9 33.63 29.57 28.39
N ALA A 10 34.68 28.86 28.82
CA ALA A 10 34.78 27.41 28.65
C ALA A 10 33.81 26.63 29.56
N VAL A 11 33.46 27.18 30.72
CA VAL A 11 32.51 26.55 31.65
C VAL A 11 31.05 26.79 31.22
N THR A 12 30.73 27.92 30.59
CA THR A 12 29.38 28.16 30.04
C THR A 12 29.07 27.32 28.80
N LEU A 13 30.08 27.01 27.97
CA LEU A 13 29.87 26.17 26.79
C LEU A 13 29.69 24.68 27.16
N LEU A 14 30.34 24.19 28.21
CA LEU A 14 30.16 22.82 28.71
C LEU A 14 28.83 22.62 29.45
N ALA A 15 28.31 23.67 30.11
CA ALA A 15 26.99 23.63 30.76
C ALA A 15 25.83 23.68 29.74
N ALA A 16 26.02 24.29 28.57
CA ALA A 16 25.04 24.28 27.49
C ALA A 16 25.00 22.94 26.72
N LEU A 17 26.10 22.16 26.73
CA LEU A 17 26.18 20.84 26.09
C LEU A 17 25.71 19.69 27.00
N ALA A 18 25.51 19.94 28.30
CA ALA A 18 24.98 18.93 29.24
C ALA A 18 23.45 18.88 29.30
N LEU A 19 22.73 19.79 28.63
CA LEU A 19 21.27 19.81 28.56
C LEU A 19 20.69 19.21 27.27
N SER A 20 21.51 18.71 26.34
CA SER A 20 21.04 18.06 25.10
C SER A 20 21.19 16.54 25.10
N ALA A 21 21.59 15.92 26.22
CA ALA A 21 21.92 14.49 26.28
C ALA A 21 21.11 13.70 27.32
N CYS A 22 19.86 14.09 27.57
CA CYS A 22 18.90 13.27 28.33
C CYS A 22 17.49 13.44 27.76
N SER A 23 17.06 12.47 26.95
CA SER A 23 15.71 11.88 26.96
C SER A 23 15.28 11.40 25.56
N SER A 24 15.97 10.40 25.02
CA SER A 24 15.37 9.49 24.04
C SER A 24 14.66 8.33 24.76
N ASN A 25 13.84 8.66 25.76
CA ASN A 25 12.68 7.86 26.09
C ASN A 25 11.49 8.68 25.60
N GLN A 26 11.24 8.64 24.29
CA GLN A 26 9.86 8.83 23.82
C GLN A 26 9.08 7.70 24.50
N ALA A 27 8.51 8.02 25.66
CA ALA A 27 7.38 7.31 26.19
C ALA A 27 6.43 7.22 25.00
N THR A 28 6.29 5.99 24.49
CA THR A 28 5.33 5.70 23.44
C THR A 28 4.01 6.15 24.02
N GLU A 29 3.46 7.25 23.52
CA GLU A 29 2.16 7.73 23.94
C GLU A 29 1.23 6.54 23.78
N ALA A 30 0.79 5.98 24.90
CA ALA A 30 -0.31 5.04 24.88
C ALA A 30 -1.45 5.79 24.19
N LEU A 31 -2.14 5.12 23.26
CA LEU A 31 -3.25 5.69 22.50
C LEU A 31 -4.30 6.24 23.49
N THR A 32 -4.18 7.51 23.88
CA THR A 32 -4.97 8.14 24.96
C THR A 32 -6.30 8.70 24.48
N GLY A 33 -6.68 8.46 23.22
CA GLY A 33 -7.97 8.88 22.67
C GLY A 33 -8.91 7.69 22.45
N GLY A 34 -9.86 7.47 23.36
CA GLY A 34 -11.12 6.75 23.07
C GLY A 34 -11.19 5.23 23.25
N ASP A 35 -10.10 4.55 23.59
CA ASP A 35 -10.03 3.06 23.58
C ASP A 35 -10.52 2.36 24.86
N GLU A 36 -11.19 3.05 25.79
CA GLU A 36 -11.69 2.46 27.06
C GLU A 36 -12.65 1.26 26.85
N ASN A 37 -13.16 1.08 25.63
CA ASN A 37 -14.08 0.01 25.29
C ASN A 37 -13.41 -1.24 24.67
N LEU A 38 -12.10 -1.22 24.39
CA LEU A 38 -11.43 -2.34 23.72
C LEU A 38 -11.17 -3.54 24.66
N SER A 39 -11.65 -4.72 24.27
CA SER A 39 -11.51 -5.95 25.07
C SER A 39 -11.41 -7.20 24.20
N LEU A 40 -10.48 -8.10 24.55
CA LEU A 40 -10.31 -9.39 23.88
C LEU A 40 -11.52 -10.33 24.07
N ASP A 41 -12.39 -10.05 25.04
CA ASP A 41 -13.61 -10.81 25.32
C ASP A 41 -14.80 -10.34 24.48
N LYS A 42 -14.70 -9.16 23.85
CA LYS A 42 -15.74 -8.64 22.95
C LYS A 42 -15.58 -9.18 21.55
N GLU A 43 -16.71 -9.23 20.84
CA GLU A 43 -16.68 -9.49 19.41
C GLU A 43 -15.82 -8.41 18.72
N PHE A 44 -14.92 -8.85 17.83
CA PHE A 44 -13.94 -7.98 17.17
C PHE A 44 -13.23 -6.98 18.09
N GLY A 45 -12.98 -7.32 19.36
CA GLY A 45 -12.22 -6.45 20.24
C GLY A 45 -12.98 -5.21 20.72
N GLY A 46 -14.26 -5.04 20.33
CA GLY A 46 -15.00 -3.79 20.49
C GLY A 46 -14.89 -2.82 19.32
N PHE A 47 -14.18 -3.17 18.23
CA PHE A 47 -14.13 -2.37 17.01
C PHE A 47 -15.49 -2.39 16.28
N GLY A 48 -15.94 -1.22 15.80
CA GLY A 48 -17.16 -1.06 15.02
C GLY A 48 -16.94 -0.89 13.51
N GLY A 49 -18.02 -1.00 12.73
CA GLY A 49 -18.00 -0.91 11.26
C GLY A 49 -18.11 0.49 10.65
N GLY A 50 -17.90 1.54 11.46
CA GLY A 50 -17.86 2.94 10.99
C GLY A 50 -16.52 3.28 10.34
N ASP A 51 -16.47 4.37 9.58
CA ASP A 51 -15.24 4.85 8.94
C ASP A 51 -14.30 5.49 9.98
N GLU A 52 -13.04 5.72 9.61
CA GLU A 52 -11.97 6.26 10.44
C GLU A 52 -11.22 7.36 9.68
N SER A 53 -10.38 8.13 10.38
CA SER A 53 -9.39 8.97 9.67
C SER A 53 -8.39 8.08 8.91
N PRO A 54 -7.83 8.55 7.77
CA PRO A 54 -6.73 7.87 7.08
C PRO A 54 -5.62 7.44 8.05
N GLY A 55 -5.13 6.21 7.91
CA GLY A 55 -4.14 5.65 8.84
C GLY A 55 -4.60 5.56 10.30
N PHE A 56 -5.90 5.57 10.59
CA PHE A 56 -6.47 5.73 11.93
C PHE A 56 -6.01 7.03 12.63
N GLY A 57 -5.64 8.05 11.86
CA GLY A 57 -5.05 9.29 12.38
C GLY A 57 -3.60 9.15 12.84
N ASP A 58 -2.94 8.02 12.58
CA ASP A 58 -1.55 7.78 12.96
C ASP A 58 -0.58 8.27 11.85
N PRO A 59 0.18 9.36 12.10
CA PRO A 59 1.08 9.91 11.09
C PRO A 59 2.23 8.95 10.76
N GLU A 60 2.63 8.02 11.64
CA GLU A 60 3.66 7.04 11.31
C GLU A 60 3.17 6.06 10.26
N LEU A 61 1.89 5.65 10.30
CA LEU A 61 1.32 4.79 9.26
C LEU A 61 1.23 5.49 7.91
N MET A 62 0.98 6.80 7.93
CA MET A 62 0.95 7.63 6.72
C MET A 62 2.36 7.85 6.15
N ASN A 63 3.34 8.14 7.01
CA ASN A 63 4.72 8.44 6.63
C ASN A 63 5.54 7.21 6.24
N ASP A 64 5.16 5.99 6.66
CA ASP A 64 5.75 4.74 6.16
C ASP A 64 5.29 4.42 4.71
N SER A 65 4.58 5.33 4.04
CA SER A 65 4.26 5.27 2.61
C SER A 65 5.39 5.92 1.79
N PRO A 66 5.88 5.25 0.74
CA PRO A 66 6.99 5.75 -0.08
C PRO A 66 6.64 7.08 -0.79
N GLU A 67 7.63 7.73 -1.42
CA GLU A 67 7.46 8.89 -2.33
C GLU A 67 6.44 8.66 -3.46
N ASP A 68 5.97 7.42 -3.62
CA ASP A 68 4.86 7.07 -4.50
C ASP A 68 3.52 7.17 -3.75
N ALA A 69 2.61 7.98 -4.28
CA ALA A 69 1.24 8.07 -3.76
C ALA A 69 0.37 6.96 -4.36
N GLN A 70 -0.43 6.31 -3.52
CA GLN A 70 -1.45 5.40 -4.02
C GLN A 70 -2.58 6.21 -4.67
N VAL A 71 -3.07 5.73 -5.81
CA VAL A 71 -4.28 6.27 -6.44
C VAL A 71 -5.49 5.44 -6.03
N SER A 72 -6.51 6.11 -5.50
CA SER A 72 -7.79 5.48 -5.13
C SER A 72 -8.71 5.39 -6.36
N ASP A 73 -8.37 4.50 -7.29
CA ASP A 73 -9.12 4.28 -8.52
C ASP A 73 -10.28 3.30 -8.34
N VAL A 74 -11.52 3.75 -8.56
CA VAL A 74 -12.74 2.95 -8.38
C VAL A 74 -12.80 1.73 -9.30
N ILE A 75 -12.12 1.77 -10.46
CA ILE A 75 -12.07 0.65 -11.40
C ILE A 75 -11.32 -0.55 -10.82
N ALA A 76 -10.36 -0.32 -9.92
CA ALA A 76 -9.66 -1.42 -9.24
C ALA A 76 -10.59 -2.24 -8.33
N ASP A 77 -11.69 -1.63 -7.88
CA ASP A 77 -12.72 -2.24 -7.03
C ASP A 77 -13.95 -2.75 -7.83
N GLU A 78 -13.95 -2.62 -9.16
CA GLU A 78 -15.05 -3.10 -10.00
C GLU A 78 -15.17 -4.63 -9.98
N PRO A 79 -16.39 -5.19 -9.90
CA PRO A 79 -16.59 -6.65 -9.91
C PRO A 79 -15.90 -7.36 -11.07
N ALA A 80 -15.95 -6.81 -12.29
CA ALA A 80 -15.32 -7.44 -13.46
C ALA A 80 -13.78 -7.53 -13.34
N VAL A 81 -13.14 -6.52 -12.73
CA VAL A 81 -11.70 -6.53 -12.48
C VAL A 81 -11.38 -7.51 -11.36
N ILE A 82 -12.16 -7.48 -10.28
CA ILE A 82 -12.02 -8.41 -9.15
C ILE A 82 -12.20 -9.85 -9.63
N ASP A 83 -13.21 -10.13 -10.46
CA ASP A 83 -13.52 -11.47 -10.97
C ASP A 83 -12.42 -11.97 -11.90
N ALA A 84 -11.92 -11.13 -12.80
CA ALA A 84 -10.75 -11.45 -13.62
C ALA A 84 -9.52 -11.73 -12.72
N MET A 85 -9.34 -10.92 -11.67
CA MET A 85 -8.29 -11.06 -10.67
C MET A 85 -8.54 -12.17 -9.63
N SER A 86 -9.66 -12.88 -9.72
CA SER A 86 -10.06 -13.96 -8.81
C SER A 86 -10.33 -15.29 -9.51
N SER A 87 -10.12 -15.36 -10.82
CA SER A 87 -10.26 -16.59 -11.60
C SER A 87 -9.12 -17.56 -11.30
N ASP A 88 -9.36 -18.87 -11.43
CA ASP A 88 -8.31 -19.89 -11.24
C ASP A 88 -7.34 -19.98 -12.43
N SER A 89 -7.66 -19.31 -13.53
CA SER A 89 -6.86 -19.27 -14.75
C SER A 89 -5.84 -18.13 -14.67
N PRO A 90 -4.55 -18.36 -14.99
CA PRO A 90 -3.58 -17.29 -15.14
C PRO A 90 -4.09 -16.21 -16.09
N VAL A 91 -3.99 -14.94 -15.67
CA VAL A 91 -4.25 -13.78 -16.52
C VAL A 91 -2.91 -13.13 -16.85
N LYS A 92 -2.71 -12.76 -18.11
CA LYS A 92 -1.49 -12.03 -18.49
C LYS A 92 -1.62 -10.59 -18.01
N ALA A 93 -0.63 -10.13 -17.26
CA ALA A 93 -0.55 -8.75 -16.80
C ALA A 93 0.75 -8.10 -17.22
N PHE A 94 0.68 -6.83 -17.62
CA PHE A 94 1.85 -6.00 -17.90
C PHE A 94 1.97 -4.94 -16.83
N PHE A 95 3.14 -4.83 -16.22
CA PHE A 95 3.45 -3.78 -15.25
C PHE A 95 4.33 -2.76 -15.94
N LEU A 96 3.89 -1.50 -15.96
CA LEU A 96 4.56 -0.42 -16.66
C LEU A 96 4.94 0.66 -15.64
N ARG A 97 6.23 0.95 -15.56
CA ARG A 97 6.74 2.11 -14.84
C ARG A 97 7.07 3.17 -15.87
N ILE A 98 6.36 4.29 -15.83
CA ILE A 98 6.55 5.41 -16.76
C ILE A 98 6.96 6.64 -15.96
N THR A 99 8.06 7.29 -16.34
CA THR A 99 8.51 8.56 -15.75
C THR A 99 8.81 9.58 -16.81
N TRP A 100 8.58 10.85 -16.49
CA TRP A 100 8.80 11.96 -17.40
C TRP A 100 9.32 13.21 -16.67
N GLY A 101 10.09 14.03 -17.36
CA GLY A 101 10.71 15.25 -16.83
C GLY A 101 12.24 15.19 -16.85
N LEU A 102 12.89 15.87 -15.92
CA LEU A 102 14.36 15.88 -15.79
C LEU A 102 14.83 14.69 -14.95
N LEU A 103 15.06 13.53 -15.59
CA LEU A 103 15.42 12.28 -14.92
C LEU A 103 16.83 12.32 -14.29
N GLU A 104 17.78 12.98 -14.94
CA GLU A 104 19.13 13.22 -14.37
C GLU A 104 19.10 14.23 -13.21
N GLY A 105 18.05 15.04 -13.14
CA GLY A 105 17.86 16.12 -12.18
C GLY A 105 18.74 17.33 -12.49
N ASP A 106 18.12 18.50 -12.62
CA ASP A 106 18.85 19.77 -12.72
C ASP A 106 18.25 20.79 -11.74
N SER A 107 18.98 21.03 -10.65
CA SER A 107 18.56 21.99 -9.62
C SER A 107 18.46 23.44 -10.12
N SER A 108 19.06 23.76 -11.27
CA SER A 108 19.03 25.09 -11.88
C SER A 108 17.84 25.31 -12.82
N ALA A 109 17.13 24.24 -13.21
CA ALA A 109 15.97 24.33 -14.07
C ALA A 109 14.81 25.09 -13.39
N THR A 110 14.39 26.20 -14.00
CA THR A 110 13.31 27.06 -13.50
C THR A 110 12.03 26.97 -14.34
N GLU A 111 12.13 26.48 -15.57
CA GLU A 111 11.00 26.35 -16.49
C GLU A 111 10.04 25.26 -16.02
N VAL A 112 8.74 25.51 -16.17
CA VAL A 112 7.68 24.55 -15.85
C VAL A 112 7.24 23.91 -17.15
N ILE A 113 7.24 22.58 -17.18
CA ILE A 113 6.84 21.82 -18.36
C ILE A 113 5.55 21.08 -18.03
N ASP A 114 4.56 21.26 -18.89
CA ASP A 114 3.28 20.58 -18.80
C ASP A 114 3.36 19.21 -19.50
N TRP A 115 3.15 18.17 -18.71
CA TRP A 115 3.14 16.77 -19.13
C TRP A 115 1.74 16.17 -19.12
N SER A 116 0.70 16.98 -18.94
CA SER A 116 -0.68 16.52 -18.94
C SER A 116 -0.98 15.69 -20.19
N GLY A 117 -1.73 14.60 -19.99
CA GLY A 117 -1.86 13.60 -21.03
C GLY A 117 -2.67 12.39 -20.61
N SER A 118 -2.41 11.26 -21.25
CA SER A 118 -3.17 10.04 -21.05
C SER A 118 -2.39 8.76 -21.34
N ALA A 119 -2.82 7.67 -20.70
CA ALA A 119 -2.43 6.31 -21.01
C ALA A 119 -3.69 5.53 -21.42
N GLU A 120 -3.62 4.78 -22.51
CA GLU A 120 -4.77 4.07 -23.09
C GLU A 120 -4.39 2.68 -23.56
N VAL A 121 -5.30 1.70 -23.45
CA VAL A 121 -5.14 0.36 -24.02
C VAL A 121 -6.27 0.00 -24.97
N SER A 122 -5.97 -0.69 -26.08
CA SER A 122 -7.01 -1.13 -27.02
C SER A 122 -7.87 -2.28 -26.49
N ARG A 123 -7.38 -3.05 -25.52
CA ARG A 123 -8.06 -4.18 -24.86
C ARG A 123 -7.61 -4.36 -23.41
N GLY A 124 -8.41 -5.10 -22.64
CA GLY A 124 -8.16 -5.34 -21.22
C GLY A 124 -8.54 -4.17 -20.31
N THR A 125 -8.01 -4.18 -19.09
CA THR A 125 -8.21 -3.12 -18.09
C THR A 125 -6.89 -2.45 -17.74
N LEU A 126 -6.85 -1.13 -17.80
CA LEU A 126 -5.74 -0.31 -17.34
C LEU A 126 -5.99 0.13 -15.89
N LEU A 127 -5.09 -0.21 -14.98
CA LEU A 127 -5.13 0.12 -13.56
C LEU A 127 -4.00 1.11 -13.22
N VAL A 128 -4.33 2.16 -12.46
CA VAL A 128 -3.31 3.01 -11.86
C VAL A 128 -2.92 2.44 -10.51
N LEU A 129 -1.70 1.94 -10.40
CA LEU A 129 -1.19 1.41 -9.14
C LEU A 129 -0.70 2.54 -8.24
N ARG A 130 0.06 3.49 -8.80
CA ARG A 130 0.67 4.61 -8.07
C ARG A 130 0.95 5.82 -8.96
N THR A 131 0.91 7.01 -8.37
CA THR A 131 1.64 8.18 -8.87
C THR A 131 3.01 8.22 -8.25
N ILE A 132 3.95 8.85 -8.95
CA ILE A 132 5.35 8.89 -8.57
C ILE A 132 5.73 10.36 -8.60
N ARG A 133 6.03 10.91 -7.43
CA ARG A 133 6.47 12.31 -7.23
C ARG A 133 5.52 13.43 -7.66
N PHE A 134 4.27 13.11 -7.98
CA PHE A 134 3.21 14.12 -8.21
C PHE A 134 3.19 15.16 -7.07
N GLU A 135 3.23 16.44 -7.44
CA GLU A 135 3.16 17.59 -6.57
C GLU A 135 1.73 18.12 -6.45
N GLY A 136 1.52 19.21 -5.71
CA GLY A 136 0.18 19.65 -5.26
C GLY A 136 -0.83 20.00 -6.37
N ASN A 137 -0.39 20.24 -7.60
CA ASN A 137 -1.26 20.51 -8.75
C ASN A 137 -1.41 19.31 -9.69
N ASP A 138 -0.74 18.19 -9.38
CA ASP A 138 -0.70 17.01 -10.23
C ASP A 138 -1.71 15.99 -9.72
N PHE A 139 -2.47 15.40 -10.63
CA PHE A 139 -3.51 14.45 -10.27
C PHE A 139 -3.90 13.56 -11.44
N VAL A 140 -4.35 12.35 -11.12
CA VAL A 140 -5.09 11.51 -12.05
C VAL A 140 -6.54 11.98 -12.07
N HIS A 141 -7.12 12.15 -13.25
CA HIS A 141 -8.53 12.53 -13.38
C HIS A 141 -9.42 11.36 -12.94
N LEU A 142 -10.13 11.55 -11.82
CA LEU A 142 -11.02 10.57 -11.23
C LEU A 142 -12.40 11.21 -10.96
N PRO A 143 -13.52 10.45 -11.07
CA PRO A 143 -13.59 9.08 -11.59
C PRO A 143 -13.28 9.02 -13.09
N ARG A 144 -12.85 7.86 -13.58
CA ARG A 144 -12.57 7.65 -15.02
C ARG A 144 -13.84 7.22 -15.74
N ASP A 145 -14.00 7.65 -16.99
CA ASP A 145 -15.12 7.23 -17.84
C ASP A 145 -14.91 5.87 -18.52
N SER A 146 -13.66 5.36 -18.51
CA SER A 146 -13.30 4.11 -19.15
C SER A 146 -12.24 3.36 -18.37
N ARG A 147 -12.39 2.03 -18.28
CA ARG A 147 -11.37 1.11 -17.77
C ARG A 147 -10.12 1.03 -18.63
N GLN A 148 -10.20 1.48 -19.89
CA GLN A 148 -9.12 1.40 -20.86
C GLN A 148 -8.27 2.67 -20.92
N LYS A 149 -8.74 3.79 -20.34
CA LYS A 149 -8.07 5.08 -20.41
C LYS A 149 -7.82 5.66 -19.03
N VAL A 150 -6.66 6.25 -18.83
CA VAL A 150 -6.30 7.04 -17.65
C VAL A 150 -5.84 8.40 -18.15
N GLU A 151 -6.46 9.47 -17.68
CA GLU A 151 -6.05 10.84 -17.95
C GLU A 151 -5.39 11.43 -16.70
N PHE A 152 -4.38 12.28 -16.89
CA PHE A 152 -3.66 12.91 -15.77
C PHE A 152 -3.20 14.33 -16.12
N THR A 153 -3.09 15.15 -15.08
CA THR A 153 -2.42 16.46 -15.08
C THR A 153 -1.11 16.31 -14.34
N SER A 154 0.01 16.71 -14.95
CA SER A 154 1.33 16.70 -14.31
C SER A 154 2.18 17.84 -14.83
N GLN A 155 2.85 18.56 -13.93
CA GLN A 155 3.77 19.64 -14.26
C GLN A 155 5.09 19.42 -13.52
N THR A 156 6.19 19.34 -14.26
CA THR A 156 7.52 19.19 -13.66
C THR A 156 8.35 20.45 -13.84
N LYS A 157 9.32 20.63 -12.93
CA LYS A 157 10.40 21.61 -13.03
C LYS A 157 11.73 20.88 -13.01
N ARG A 158 12.53 21.06 -11.96
CA ARG A 158 13.84 20.41 -11.70
C ARG A 158 13.80 18.89 -11.42
N HIS A 159 12.65 18.26 -11.49
CA HIS A 159 12.44 16.87 -11.09
C HIS A 159 11.66 16.11 -12.17
N PHE A 160 11.22 14.91 -11.84
CA PHE A 160 10.42 14.05 -12.69
C PHE A 160 9.21 13.56 -11.91
N ASP A 161 8.18 13.24 -12.67
CA ASP A 161 6.96 12.59 -12.22
C ASP A 161 6.84 11.21 -12.87
N GLY A 162 5.81 10.46 -12.50
CA GLY A 162 5.50 9.24 -13.19
C GLY A 162 4.25 8.52 -12.71
N LEU A 163 3.97 7.41 -13.40
CA LEU A 163 2.91 6.47 -13.05
C LEU A 163 3.48 5.06 -12.99
N LEU A 164 2.97 4.28 -12.04
CA LEU A 164 3.04 2.82 -12.07
C LEU A 164 1.67 2.31 -12.49
N LEU A 165 1.60 1.65 -13.64
CA LEU A 165 0.38 1.13 -14.24
C LEU A 165 0.41 -0.39 -14.29
N ALA A 166 -0.77 -1.00 -14.32
CA ALA A 166 -0.94 -2.40 -14.69
C ALA A 166 -1.96 -2.51 -15.82
N ILE A 167 -1.65 -3.30 -16.84
CA ILE A 167 -2.60 -3.74 -17.85
C ILE A 167 -2.98 -5.16 -17.50
N ILE A 168 -4.26 -5.41 -17.22
CA ILE A 168 -4.81 -6.74 -17.01
C ILE A 168 -5.46 -7.18 -18.32
N ASP A 169 -4.84 -8.13 -19.02
CA ASP A 169 -5.36 -8.64 -20.29
C ASP A 169 -6.40 -9.74 -20.03
N ASN A 170 -7.59 -9.30 -19.59
CA ASN A 170 -8.73 -10.15 -19.24
C ASN A 170 -9.76 -10.26 -20.36
N ASP A 171 -9.46 -9.76 -21.56
CA ASP A 171 -10.39 -9.85 -22.69
C ASP A 171 -10.30 -11.24 -23.35
N THR A 172 -11.05 -12.19 -22.77
CA THR A 172 -11.14 -13.57 -23.25
C THR A 172 -12.05 -13.72 -24.48
N THR A 173 -12.59 -12.62 -25.02
CA THR A 173 -13.54 -12.70 -26.16
C THR A 173 -12.85 -12.95 -27.49
N ALA A 174 -11.54 -12.71 -27.58
CA ALA A 174 -10.75 -13.08 -28.74
C ALA A 174 -10.47 -14.60 -28.69
N SER A 175 -11.11 -15.37 -29.56
CA SER A 175 -10.64 -16.72 -29.88
C SER A 175 -9.19 -16.66 -30.32
N ASP A 176 -8.33 -17.52 -29.77
CA ASP A 176 -6.87 -17.59 -29.97
C ASP A 176 -6.38 -17.45 -31.44
N THR A 177 -7.26 -17.69 -32.42
CA THR A 177 -6.94 -17.64 -33.85
C THR A 177 -7.01 -16.24 -34.48
N ASP A 178 -7.69 -15.26 -33.87
CA ASP A 178 -7.90 -13.90 -34.42
C ASP A 178 -7.55 -12.77 -33.44
N ALA A 179 -6.85 -13.08 -32.34
CA ALA A 179 -6.48 -12.08 -31.35
C ALA A 179 -5.48 -11.08 -31.95
N THR A 180 -5.97 -9.94 -32.44
CA THR A 180 -5.13 -8.78 -32.71
C THR A 180 -4.36 -8.45 -31.43
N ASP A 181 -3.04 -8.26 -31.58
CA ASP A 181 -2.19 -7.90 -30.44
C ASP A 181 -2.72 -6.61 -29.82
N GLY A 182 -2.80 -6.57 -28.49
CA GLY A 182 -3.23 -5.37 -27.79
C GLY A 182 -2.23 -4.23 -28.01
N THR A 183 -2.69 -3.00 -27.90
CA THR A 183 -1.83 -1.82 -27.97
C THR A 183 -1.96 -1.01 -26.70
N PHE A 184 -0.86 -0.39 -26.29
CA PHE A 184 -0.74 0.60 -25.24
C PHE A 184 -0.28 1.92 -25.85
N THR A 185 -1.07 2.96 -25.67
CA THR A 185 -0.78 4.32 -26.14
C THR A 185 -0.49 5.20 -24.93
N PHE A 186 0.64 5.91 -24.96
CA PHE A 186 1.00 6.90 -23.94
C PHE A 186 1.22 8.26 -24.58
N VAL A 187 0.62 9.29 -23.99
CA VAL A 187 0.73 10.69 -24.41
C VAL A 187 1.02 11.53 -23.16
N ALA A 188 2.05 12.37 -23.22
CA ALA A 188 2.39 13.32 -22.16
C ALA A 188 3.08 14.56 -22.76
N GLY A 189 2.42 15.73 -22.69
CA GLY A 189 2.93 16.93 -23.37
C GLY A 189 3.10 16.72 -24.88
N SER A 190 4.31 16.94 -25.41
CA SER A 190 4.64 16.68 -26.82
C SER A 190 5.07 15.24 -27.13
N PHE A 191 5.20 14.38 -26.11
CA PHE A 191 5.59 12.99 -26.28
C PHE A 191 4.36 12.11 -26.61
N SER A 192 4.51 11.21 -27.58
CA SER A 192 3.51 10.20 -27.88
C SER A 192 4.17 8.90 -28.34
N LYS A 193 3.72 7.76 -27.79
CA LYS A 193 4.18 6.43 -28.16
C LYS A 193 3.01 5.45 -28.22
N VAL A 194 3.00 4.60 -29.24
CA VAL A 194 2.12 3.43 -29.34
C VAL A 194 3.00 2.19 -29.32
N LEU A 195 2.70 1.25 -28.43
CA LEU A 195 3.44 0.01 -28.20
C LEU A 195 2.47 -1.17 -28.28
N ASN A 196 2.85 -2.24 -28.96
CA ASN A 196 2.08 -3.48 -28.94
C ASN A 196 2.36 -4.26 -27.64
N PHE A 197 1.42 -5.08 -27.17
CA PHE A 197 1.59 -5.86 -25.94
C PHE A 197 2.76 -6.84 -26.03
N SER A 198 3.06 -7.35 -27.22
CA SER A 198 4.28 -8.14 -27.47
C SER A 198 5.58 -7.37 -27.19
N GLU A 199 5.60 -6.05 -27.37
CA GLU A 199 6.76 -5.19 -27.06
C GLU A 199 6.89 -4.95 -25.55
N LEU A 200 5.79 -5.04 -24.79
CA LEU A 200 5.76 -4.75 -23.35
C LEU A 200 6.32 -5.87 -22.46
N ASP A 201 6.73 -7.02 -22.99
CA ASP A 201 7.22 -8.13 -22.16
C ASP A 201 8.52 -7.78 -21.41
N SER A 202 9.38 -6.98 -22.04
CA SER A 202 10.68 -6.61 -21.49
C SER A 202 11.20 -5.24 -21.99
N LEU A 203 10.30 -4.30 -22.27
CA LEU A 203 10.68 -2.98 -22.75
C LEU A 203 11.50 -2.23 -21.69
N ASP A 204 12.58 -1.63 -22.17
CA ASP A 204 13.38 -0.64 -21.44
C ASP A 204 13.65 0.49 -22.43
N LEU A 205 12.84 1.56 -22.32
CA LEU A 205 12.85 2.70 -23.23
C LEU A 205 13.26 3.95 -22.46
N LEU A 206 14.14 4.75 -23.07
CA LEU A 206 14.51 6.09 -22.64
C LEU A 206 14.57 6.98 -23.88
N GLU A 207 13.70 7.98 -23.97
CA GLU A 207 13.64 8.90 -25.11
C GLU A 207 13.70 10.36 -24.64
N PRO A 208 14.59 11.19 -25.21
CA PRO A 208 14.62 12.61 -24.92
C PRO A 208 13.41 13.33 -25.52
N VAL A 209 12.94 14.37 -24.83
CA VAL A 209 11.77 15.18 -25.22
C VAL A 209 12.16 16.65 -25.22
N GLY A 210 12.29 17.21 -26.43
CA GLY A 210 12.72 18.60 -26.62
C GLY A 210 14.20 18.83 -26.29
N ASP A 211 14.60 20.11 -26.23
CA ASP A 211 16.02 20.49 -26.15
C ASP A 211 16.54 20.74 -24.72
N MET A 212 15.66 20.64 -23.72
CA MET A 212 15.96 21.00 -22.31
C MET A 212 16.43 19.83 -21.45
N GLY A 213 16.82 18.70 -22.06
CA GLY A 213 17.27 17.50 -21.32
C GLY A 213 16.15 16.75 -20.61
N ASN A 214 14.88 17.01 -20.95
CA ASN A 214 13.78 16.20 -20.47
C ASN A 214 13.74 14.86 -21.18
N GLU A 215 13.27 13.85 -20.48
CA GLU A 215 13.21 12.49 -20.98
C GLU A 215 11.92 11.82 -20.54
N VAL A 216 11.48 10.84 -21.32
CA VAL A 216 10.47 9.86 -20.94
C VAL A 216 11.13 8.51 -20.86
N SER A 217 10.97 7.84 -19.71
CA SER A 217 11.39 6.45 -19.53
C SER A 217 10.17 5.55 -19.35
N ILE A 218 10.15 4.43 -20.08
CA ILE A 218 9.12 3.38 -19.99
C ILE A 218 9.83 2.06 -19.76
N VAL A 219 9.63 1.48 -18.57
CA VAL A 219 10.17 0.16 -18.22
C VAL A 219 9.01 -0.78 -17.94
N THR A 220 9.02 -1.94 -18.59
CA THR A 220 7.91 -2.89 -18.51
C THR A 220 8.35 -4.31 -18.19
N ARG A 221 7.41 -5.06 -17.61
CA ARG A 221 7.52 -6.52 -17.44
C ARG A 221 6.15 -7.14 -17.63
N ALA A 222 6.05 -8.22 -18.41
CA ALA A 222 4.87 -9.07 -18.36
C ALA A 222 5.02 -10.14 -17.29
N LYS A 223 3.87 -10.58 -16.77
CA LYS A 223 3.78 -11.69 -15.83
C LYS A 223 2.43 -12.35 -15.97
N ASP A 224 2.43 -13.67 -16.05
CA ASP A 224 1.23 -14.46 -15.80
C ASP A 224 0.91 -14.38 -14.31
N ILE A 225 -0.13 -13.64 -13.97
CA ILE A 225 -0.62 -13.56 -12.60
C ILE A 225 -1.65 -14.65 -12.44
N VAL A 226 -1.39 -15.61 -11.54
CA VAL A 226 -2.45 -16.49 -11.04
C VAL A 226 -3.34 -15.61 -10.17
N PRO A 227 -4.58 -15.34 -10.59
CA PRO A 227 -5.45 -14.41 -9.92
C PRO A 227 -5.89 -14.96 -8.57
N PHE A 228 -5.06 -14.70 -7.57
CA PHE A 228 -5.34 -15.11 -6.22
C PHE A 228 -6.14 -14.00 -5.55
N ALA A 229 -7.45 -14.23 -5.36
CA ALA A 229 -8.39 -13.34 -4.68
C ALA A 229 -7.94 -13.06 -3.24
N GLY A 230 -6.97 -12.18 -3.08
CA GLY A 230 -6.15 -12.16 -1.88
C GLY A 230 -5.03 -11.13 -1.95
N GLY A 231 -4.14 -11.21 -0.97
CA GLY A 231 -3.07 -10.24 -0.84
C GLY A 231 -2.26 -10.52 0.42
N PHE A 232 -1.55 -9.50 0.85
CA PHE A 232 -0.64 -9.53 1.98
C PHE A 232 -1.06 -8.50 3.02
N PHE A 233 -0.49 -8.63 4.20
CA PHE A 233 -0.52 -7.58 5.19
C PHE A 233 0.74 -7.69 6.02
N ALA A 234 1.24 -6.55 6.48
CA ALA A 234 2.46 -6.50 7.26
C ALA A 234 2.41 -5.33 8.22
N GLY A 235 3.08 -5.45 9.35
CA GLY A 235 3.08 -4.40 10.33
C GLY A 235 3.94 -4.69 11.55
N ARG A 236 3.66 -3.91 12.59
CA ARG A 236 4.37 -3.97 13.87
C ARG A 236 3.37 -4.23 14.98
N TRP A 237 3.82 -4.96 15.99
CA TRP A 237 3.06 -5.11 17.22
C TRP A 237 3.89 -4.59 18.39
N VAL A 238 3.20 -4.07 19.39
CA VAL A 238 3.79 -3.54 20.62
C VAL A 238 3.07 -4.16 21.81
N LYS A 239 3.84 -4.72 22.74
CA LYS A 239 3.35 -5.24 24.01
C LYS A 239 3.06 -4.08 24.96
N THR A 240 1.79 -3.69 25.09
CA THR A 240 1.33 -2.63 26.00
C THR A 240 0.91 -3.18 27.37
N ARG A 241 0.64 -4.49 27.50
CA ARG A 241 0.15 -5.16 28.72
C ARG A 241 0.94 -6.43 29.04
N ARG A 242 0.72 -7.04 30.21
CA ARG A 242 1.40 -8.28 30.63
C ARG A 242 1.19 -9.43 29.63
N ASP A 243 -0.04 -9.63 29.20
CA ASP A 243 -0.47 -10.77 28.39
C ASP A 243 -1.04 -10.34 27.04
N GLY A 244 -0.66 -9.16 26.54
CA GLY A 244 -1.14 -8.65 25.28
C GLY A 244 -0.58 -7.29 24.90
N GLY A 245 -1.09 -6.78 23.79
CA GLY A 245 -0.66 -5.52 23.24
C GLY A 245 -1.51 -5.09 22.07
N GLU A 246 -0.96 -4.18 21.28
CA GLU A 246 -1.56 -3.61 20.08
C GLU A 246 -0.75 -4.01 18.85
N PHE A 247 -1.40 -3.96 17.69
CA PHE A 247 -0.75 -4.11 16.41
C PHE A 247 -1.30 -3.09 15.42
N LYS A 248 -0.43 -2.61 14.53
CA LYS A 248 -0.77 -1.71 13.44
C LYS A 248 0.02 -2.08 12.18
N GLY A 249 -0.53 -1.82 11.02
CA GLY A 249 0.10 -2.23 9.77
C GLY A 249 -0.65 -1.81 8.52
N ARG A 250 -0.19 -2.35 7.40
CA ARG A 250 -0.69 -2.10 6.06
C ARG A 250 -1.42 -3.30 5.54
N TRP A 251 -2.44 -3.04 4.74
CA TRP A 251 -3.17 -4.02 3.96
C TRP A 251 -2.72 -3.91 2.52
N ILE A 252 -2.30 -5.01 1.92
CA ILE A 252 -1.57 -4.99 0.65
C ILE A 252 -2.31 -5.92 -0.31
N ASN A 253 -2.69 -5.45 -1.50
CA ASN A 253 -3.34 -6.31 -2.47
C ASN A 253 -2.36 -7.33 -3.11
N SER A 254 -2.86 -8.19 -3.99
CA SER A 254 -2.06 -9.17 -4.73
C SER A 254 -0.96 -8.55 -5.59
N LEU A 255 -1.08 -7.27 -5.95
CA LEU A 255 -0.11 -6.51 -6.73
C LEU A 255 0.97 -5.82 -5.88
N GLY A 256 0.92 -5.97 -4.55
CA GLY A 256 1.89 -5.32 -3.65
C GLY A 256 1.55 -3.84 -3.35
N THR A 257 0.41 -3.35 -3.81
CA THR A 257 -0.07 -2.00 -3.50
C THR A 257 -0.68 -1.99 -2.11
N ASN A 258 -0.24 -1.06 -1.27
CA ASN A 258 -0.91 -0.78 -0.01
C ASN A 258 -2.32 -0.29 -0.34
N THR A 259 -3.38 -0.98 0.06
CA THR A 259 -4.79 -0.58 -0.18
C THR A 259 -5.47 -0.07 1.09
N GLY A 260 -4.77 -0.09 2.22
CA GLY A 260 -5.26 0.53 3.43
C GLY A 260 -4.51 0.12 4.68
N PHE A 261 -5.13 0.34 5.82
CA PHE A 261 -4.47 0.22 7.11
C PHE A 261 -5.22 -0.74 8.02
N LEU A 262 -4.48 -1.42 8.88
CA LEU A 262 -5.06 -2.26 9.91
C LEU A 262 -4.56 -1.83 11.29
N ARG A 263 -5.43 -1.94 12.28
CA ARG A 263 -5.13 -1.72 13.70
C ARG A 263 -5.87 -2.76 14.54
N GLY A 264 -5.29 -3.15 15.66
CA GLY A 264 -5.96 -4.07 16.57
C GLY A 264 -5.24 -4.33 17.88
N ILE A 265 -5.80 -5.27 18.64
CA ILE A 265 -5.30 -5.76 19.91
C ILE A 265 -5.06 -7.27 19.84
N TRP A 266 -4.08 -7.74 20.58
CA TRP A 266 -3.76 -9.15 20.72
C TRP A 266 -3.49 -9.48 22.18
N GLY A 267 -3.68 -10.74 22.57
CA GLY A 267 -3.31 -11.21 23.89
C GLY A 267 -4.01 -12.50 24.30
N ILE A 268 -4.12 -12.71 25.60
CA ILE A 268 -4.82 -13.82 26.22
C ILE A 268 -6.14 -13.31 26.81
N ASN A 269 -7.27 -13.89 26.40
CA ASN A 269 -8.59 -13.49 26.89
C ASN A 269 -8.95 -14.15 28.25
N ARG A 270 -10.12 -13.85 28.81
CA ARG A 270 -10.52 -14.38 30.15
C ARG A 270 -10.62 -15.91 30.23
N PHE A 271 -10.70 -16.57 29.08
CA PHE A 271 -10.77 -18.02 28.96
C PHE A 271 -9.40 -18.67 28.75
N GLY A 272 -8.31 -17.90 28.80
CA GLY A 272 -6.95 -18.40 28.54
C GLY A 272 -6.62 -18.56 27.05
N ASN A 273 -7.50 -18.12 26.14
CA ASN A 273 -7.29 -18.26 24.71
C ASN A 273 -6.40 -17.14 24.16
N LYS A 274 -5.40 -17.51 23.37
CA LYS A 274 -4.51 -16.60 22.63
C LYS A 274 -5.23 -16.07 21.38
N VAL A 275 -5.69 -14.83 21.43
CA VAL A 275 -6.53 -14.22 20.39
C VAL A 275 -5.98 -12.90 19.89
N PHE A 276 -6.37 -12.52 18.68
CA PHE A 276 -6.23 -11.16 18.17
C PHE A 276 -7.56 -10.67 17.59
N LYS A 277 -7.76 -9.36 17.64
CA LYS A 277 -8.95 -8.65 17.19
C LYS A 277 -8.53 -7.34 16.54
N GLY A 278 -9.18 -6.90 15.48
CA GLY A 278 -8.79 -5.67 14.81
C GLY A 278 -9.80 -5.16 13.81
N LYS A 279 -9.39 -4.13 13.10
CA LYS A 279 -10.14 -3.44 12.05
C LYS A 279 -9.21 -3.15 10.88
N TYR A 280 -9.76 -3.21 9.68
CA TYR A 280 -9.14 -2.83 8.41
C TYR A 280 -9.97 -1.72 7.76
N ILE A 281 -9.29 -0.66 7.35
CA ILE A 281 -9.85 0.50 6.63
C ILE A 281 -9.09 0.71 5.33
N SER A 282 -9.72 1.31 4.32
CA SER A 282 -9.04 1.74 3.09
C SER A 282 -7.99 2.82 3.39
N ALA A 283 -7.18 3.16 2.39
CA ALA A 283 -6.21 4.24 2.51
C ALA A 283 -6.87 5.59 2.88
N ASN A 284 -8.11 5.82 2.45
CA ASN A 284 -8.89 7.02 2.75
C ASN A 284 -9.66 6.94 4.07
N GLY A 285 -9.54 5.83 4.80
CA GLY A 285 -10.17 5.65 6.10
C GLY A 285 -11.55 4.99 6.07
N GLU A 286 -12.08 4.64 4.90
CA GLU A 286 -13.37 3.95 4.81
C GLU A 286 -13.28 2.55 5.43
N PHE A 287 -14.33 2.14 6.13
CA PHE A 287 -14.39 0.80 6.71
C PHE A 287 -14.37 -0.30 5.64
N ARG A 288 -13.46 -1.27 5.77
CA ARG A 288 -13.38 -2.41 4.85
C ARG A 288 -13.55 -3.76 5.54
N GLY A 289 -13.22 -3.90 6.83
CA GLY A 289 -13.54 -5.13 7.57
C GLY A 289 -13.13 -5.17 9.04
N LEU A 290 -13.70 -6.13 9.77
CA LEU A 290 -13.31 -6.47 11.14
C LEU A 290 -12.53 -7.79 11.17
N LEU A 291 -11.48 -7.85 11.96
CA LEU A 291 -10.53 -8.97 12.03
C LEU A 291 -10.69 -9.74 13.34
N ALA A 292 -10.64 -11.07 13.30
CA ALA A 292 -10.56 -11.90 14.49
C ALA A 292 -9.84 -13.21 14.22
N GLY A 293 -9.03 -13.66 15.18
CA GLY A 293 -8.35 -14.94 15.05
C GLY A 293 -7.60 -15.37 16.31
N GLN A 294 -6.76 -16.37 16.13
CA GLN A 294 -5.92 -16.97 17.16
C GLN A 294 -4.45 -16.90 16.74
N TRP A 295 -3.58 -16.89 17.74
CA TRP A 295 -2.14 -16.97 17.53
C TRP A 295 -1.54 -18.05 18.42
N THR A 296 -0.50 -18.69 17.92
CA THR A 296 0.25 -19.71 18.65
C THR A 296 1.73 -19.35 18.66
N PHE A 297 2.39 -19.80 19.71
CA PHE A 297 3.78 -19.48 20.00
C PHE A 297 4.30 -20.50 21.00
N THR A 298 5.47 -21.04 20.71
CA THR A 298 6.20 -21.96 21.58
C THR A 298 7.16 -21.17 22.45
N ARG A 299 7.19 -21.47 23.75
CA ARG A 299 8.08 -20.79 24.70
C ARG A 299 9.54 -21.05 24.28
N GLY A 300 10.31 -19.97 24.10
CA GLY A 300 11.70 -20.02 23.66
C GLY A 300 11.89 -19.63 22.20
N ASP A 301 10.83 -19.70 21.39
CA ASP A 301 10.89 -19.26 20.00
C ASP A 301 10.93 -17.74 19.92
N ARG A 302 11.43 -17.23 18.80
CA ARG A 302 11.32 -15.80 18.45
C ARG A 302 10.27 -15.54 17.38
N ALA A 303 9.55 -16.58 16.99
CA ALA A 303 8.51 -16.54 15.98
C ALA A 303 7.27 -17.29 16.46
N GLY A 304 6.11 -16.86 16.00
CA GLY A 304 4.85 -17.57 16.16
C GLY A 304 4.02 -17.46 14.90
N VAL A 305 2.91 -18.21 14.86
CA VAL A 305 1.98 -18.20 13.74
C VAL A 305 0.62 -17.69 14.19
N PHE A 306 -0.17 -17.19 13.26
CA PHE A 306 -1.54 -16.79 13.54
C PHE A 306 -2.44 -17.11 12.35
N GLU A 307 -3.71 -17.33 12.67
CA GLU A 307 -4.76 -17.54 11.69
C GLU A 307 -6.06 -16.88 12.15
N GLY A 308 -6.88 -16.46 11.19
CA GLY A 308 -8.13 -15.80 11.50
C GLY A 308 -9.03 -15.63 10.30
N ARG A 309 -10.03 -14.80 10.48
CA ARG A 309 -10.97 -14.38 9.46
C ARG A 309 -11.17 -12.87 9.53
N TRP A 310 -11.69 -12.32 8.45
CA TRP A 310 -12.31 -11.02 8.49
C TRP A 310 -13.75 -11.06 8.02
N VAL A 311 -14.51 -10.08 8.47
CA VAL A 311 -15.93 -9.92 8.14
C VAL A 311 -16.21 -8.52 7.62
N ASN A 312 -17.27 -8.37 6.84
CA ASN A 312 -17.79 -7.07 6.42
C ASN A 312 -18.67 -6.42 7.49
N ARG A 313 -19.35 -5.32 7.13
CA ARG A 313 -20.20 -4.52 8.03
C ARG A 313 -21.41 -5.32 8.55
N GLN A 314 -21.84 -6.35 7.82
CA GLN A 314 -22.93 -7.26 8.19
C GLN A 314 -22.42 -8.50 8.96
N HIS A 315 -21.16 -8.50 9.41
CA HIS A 315 -20.50 -9.62 10.09
C HIS A 315 -20.44 -10.91 9.26
N LYS A 316 -20.66 -10.83 7.94
CA LYS A 316 -20.47 -11.96 7.03
C LYS A 316 -18.97 -12.13 6.78
N THR A 317 -18.48 -13.36 6.93
CA THR A 317 -17.08 -13.70 6.60
C THR A 317 -16.83 -13.41 5.12
N VAL A 318 -15.86 -12.55 4.87
CA VAL A 318 -15.40 -12.22 3.50
C VAL A 318 -14.07 -12.93 3.21
N GLY A 319 -13.24 -13.19 4.21
CA GLY A 319 -11.93 -13.78 3.97
C GLY A 319 -11.29 -14.46 5.17
N ARG A 320 -10.20 -15.18 4.89
CA ARG A 320 -9.32 -15.83 5.88
C ARG A 320 -7.94 -15.19 5.87
N LEU A 321 -7.34 -15.13 7.05
CA LEU A 321 -6.01 -14.57 7.31
C LEU A 321 -5.10 -15.68 7.81
N LYS A 322 -3.85 -15.73 7.35
CA LYS A 322 -2.79 -16.58 7.91
C LYS A 322 -1.45 -15.87 7.83
N GLY A 323 -0.60 -16.03 8.83
CA GLY A 323 0.72 -15.43 8.80
C GLY A 323 1.59 -15.86 9.97
N HIS A 324 2.67 -15.10 10.14
CA HIS A 324 3.60 -15.28 11.24
C HIS A 324 4.02 -13.93 11.82
N PHE A 325 4.47 -13.97 13.06
CA PHE A 325 5.02 -12.82 13.75
C PHE A 325 6.37 -13.17 14.34
N ARG A 326 7.21 -12.16 14.53
CA ARG A 326 8.47 -12.30 15.22
C ARG A 326 8.59 -11.28 16.34
N THR A 327 9.18 -11.72 17.44
CA THR A 327 9.61 -10.86 18.53
C THR A 327 11.00 -10.31 18.22
N GLY A 328 11.31 -9.12 18.76
CA GLY A 328 12.66 -8.58 18.72
C GLY A 328 13.65 -9.42 19.54
N ARG A 329 14.65 -8.79 20.14
CA ARG A 329 15.55 -9.44 21.11
C ARG A 329 14.76 -9.93 22.33
N ALA A 330 15.34 -10.85 23.10
CA ALA A 330 14.72 -11.32 24.34
C ALA A 330 14.44 -10.11 25.26
N GLY A 331 13.18 -9.97 25.70
CA GLY A 331 12.72 -8.82 26.48
C GLY A 331 12.12 -7.67 25.66
N ASP A 332 12.23 -7.71 24.33
CA ASP A 332 11.65 -6.66 23.49
C ASP A 332 10.13 -6.64 23.61
N ARG A 333 9.61 -5.43 23.79
CA ARG A 333 8.17 -5.15 23.82
C ARG A 333 7.62 -4.88 22.43
N ARG A 334 8.37 -5.17 21.37
CA ARG A 334 8.03 -4.84 19.99
C ARG A 334 8.40 -6.01 19.07
N GLY A 335 7.73 -6.08 17.94
CA GLY A 335 8.02 -7.03 16.89
C GLY A 335 7.33 -6.68 15.59
N HIS A 336 7.45 -7.57 14.62
CA HIS A 336 6.77 -7.44 13.33
C HIS A 336 5.88 -8.65 13.07
N PHE A 337 4.91 -8.47 12.20
CA PHE A 337 4.11 -9.56 11.64
C PHE A 337 3.97 -9.37 10.14
N GLU A 338 3.82 -10.49 9.45
CA GLU A 338 3.46 -10.54 8.05
C GLU A 338 2.54 -11.72 7.80
N GLY A 339 1.66 -11.58 6.83
CA GLY A 339 0.73 -12.62 6.49
C GLY A 339 0.12 -12.41 5.12
N ARG A 340 -0.72 -13.37 4.77
CA ARG A 340 -1.52 -13.36 3.56
C ARG A 340 -2.98 -13.50 3.90
N TYR A 341 -3.80 -12.92 3.05
CA TYR A 341 -5.22 -13.08 3.13
C TYR A 341 -5.80 -13.69 1.88
N ARG A 342 -6.93 -14.36 2.05
CA ARG A 342 -7.71 -14.97 0.99
C ARG A 342 -9.15 -14.50 1.12
N VAL A 343 -9.73 -13.94 0.07
CA VAL A 343 -11.18 -13.76 -0.05
C VAL A 343 -11.78 -15.15 -0.17
N THR A 344 -12.84 -15.40 0.59
CA THR A 344 -13.62 -16.63 0.46
C THR A 344 -14.51 -16.41 -0.75
N HIS A 345 -14.25 -17.13 -1.84
CA HIS A 345 -15.17 -17.15 -2.97
C HIS A 345 -16.56 -17.44 -2.45
N ARG A 346 -17.56 -16.72 -2.97
CA ARG A 346 -18.96 -17.04 -2.72
C ARG A 346 -19.12 -18.46 -3.26
N GLU A 347 -19.26 -19.47 -2.39
CA GLU A 347 -19.89 -20.71 -2.83
C GLU A 347 -21.19 -20.27 -3.47
N ASN A 348 -21.33 -20.51 -4.78
CA ASN A 348 -22.55 -20.23 -5.50
C ASN A 348 -23.68 -20.85 -4.67
N ALA A 349 -24.65 -20.02 -4.30
CA ALA A 349 -25.79 -20.41 -3.47
C ALA A 349 -26.78 -21.29 -4.24
N GLU A 350 -26.27 -22.17 -5.10
CA GLU A 350 -27.00 -23.20 -5.80
C GLU A 350 -26.47 -24.52 -5.32
N GLY A 351 -27.14 -25.06 -4.30
CA GLY A 351 -27.07 -26.48 -4.03
C GLY A 351 -27.59 -27.21 -5.26
N SER A 352 -26.68 -27.78 -6.04
CA SER A 352 -26.95 -28.99 -6.80
C SER A 352 -26.36 -30.15 -6.00
N ASP A 353 -27.17 -30.71 -5.10
CA ASP A 353 -27.04 -32.12 -4.77
C ASP A 353 -27.37 -32.90 -6.06
N SER A 354 -26.36 -33.58 -6.61
CA SER A 354 -26.56 -34.73 -7.49
C SER A 354 -25.69 -35.90 -7.04
#